data_AF-A0A6A5TEN2-F1
#
_entry.id   AF-A0A6A5TEN2-F1
#
_cell.length_a   1.000
_cell.length_b   1.000
_cell.length_c   1.000
_cell.angle_alpha   90.00
_cell.angle_beta   90.00
_cell.angle_gamma   90.00
#
_symmetry.space_group_name_H-M   'P 1'
#
loop_
_entity.id
_entity.type
_entity.pdbx_description
1 polymer ?
#
loop_
_entity_poly.entity_id
_entity_poly.type
_entity_poly.pdbx_seq_one_letter_code
_entity_poly.pdbx_strand_id
1 'polypeptide(L)'
;MPDMHGGPRRRFAPGEVIISVVTKADLQSLAEGYYASFSASWFDKVEPTHLRAEEDVRVARLAQRMIPWLEEPHTRWMKATLSPSSPEYDALAPNRVIGHAGWLLPGRTKNEILNLWRKDASDALGWREKMGWSKEHTCQQPSR
;
A
#
# COMPACT_ATOMS: atom_id res chain seq x y z
N MET A 1 1.01 -0.55 -22.57
CA MET A 1 0.65 -1.66 -23.48
C MET A 1 0.16 -2.81 -22.60
N PRO A 2 -1.11 -3.22 -22.67
CA PRO A 2 -1.57 -4.39 -21.96
C PRO A 2 -0.96 -5.64 -22.60
N ASP A 3 -0.55 -6.59 -21.77
CA ASP A 3 -0.07 -7.90 -22.18
C ASP A 3 -1.18 -8.62 -22.97
N MET A 4 -0.90 -8.90 -24.24
CA MET A 4 -1.81 -9.51 -25.23
C MET A 4 -1.80 -11.04 -25.17
N HIS A 5 -1.38 -11.64 -24.06
CA HIS A 5 -1.43 -13.08 -23.85
C HIS A 5 -2.70 -13.47 -23.08
N GLY A 6 -3.82 -13.56 -23.81
CA GLY A 6 -5.14 -14.02 -23.34
C GLY A 6 -5.23 -15.50 -22.94
N GLY A 7 -4.15 -16.07 -22.39
CA GLY A 7 -4.16 -17.39 -21.78
C GLY A 7 -4.64 -17.34 -20.32
N PRO A 8 -5.15 -18.45 -19.76
CA PRO A 8 -5.44 -18.51 -18.34
C PRO A 8 -4.17 -18.25 -17.54
N ARG A 9 -4.22 -17.28 -16.62
CA ARG A 9 -3.11 -17.03 -15.69
C ARG A 9 -2.80 -18.33 -14.95
N ARG A 10 -1.52 -18.69 -14.91
CA ARG A 10 -1.06 -19.86 -14.18
C ARG A 10 -1.49 -19.76 -12.72
N ARG A 11 -1.98 -20.88 -12.18
CA ARG A 11 -2.17 -21.04 -10.73
C ARG A 11 -0.88 -21.53 -10.12
N PHE A 12 -0.44 -20.90 -9.04
CA PHE A 12 0.71 -21.35 -8.28
C PHE A 12 0.45 -22.70 -7.62
N ALA A 13 1.43 -23.58 -7.66
CA ALA A 13 1.41 -24.86 -6.96
C ALA A 13 1.64 -24.65 -5.44
N PRO A 14 1.25 -25.63 -4.60
CA PRO A 14 1.54 -25.59 -3.17
C PRO A 14 3.05 -25.38 -2.90
N GLY A 15 3.38 -24.46 -2.01
CA GLY A 15 4.77 -24.14 -1.65
C GLY A 15 5.49 -23.15 -2.59
N GLU A 16 4.89 -22.76 -3.72
CA GLU A 16 5.49 -21.74 -4.59
C GLU A 16 5.30 -20.31 -4.06
N VAL A 17 4.24 -20.08 -3.29
CA VAL A 17 3.93 -18.77 -2.71
C VAL A 17 4.24 -18.79 -1.22
N ILE A 18 5.05 -17.83 -0.78
CA ILE A 18 5.36 -17.58 0.61
C ILE A 18 4.55 -16.37 1.06
N ILE A 19 3.74 -16.55 2.11
CA ILE A 19 2.97 -15.47 2.73
C ILE A 19 3.69 -15.01 3.99
N SER A 20 3.92 -13.70 4.11
CA SER A 20 4.58 -13.10 5.26
C SER A 20 3.97 -11.74 5.62
N VAL A 21 4.29 -11.22 6.80
CA VAL A 21 3.79 -9.92 7.26
C VAL A 21 4.50 -8.79 6.50
N VAL A 22 3.75 -7.75 6.14
CA VAL A 22 4.29 -6.52 5.55
C VAL A 22 5.16 -5.79 6.58
N THR A 23 6.33 -5.34 6.14
CA THR A 23 7.26 -4.53 6.93
C THR A 23 7.35 -3.11 6.37
N LYS A 24 8.05 -2.21 7.08
CA LYS A 24 8.29 -0.84 6.60
C LYS A 24 8.96 -0.81 5.22
N ALA A 25 9.84 -1.78 4.92
CA ALA A 25 10.52 -1.88 3.63
C ALA A 25 9.58 -2.22 2.46
N ASP A 26 8.41 -2.78 2.75
CA ASP A 26 7.43 -3.21 1.74
C ASP A 26 6.42 -2.10 1.39
N LEU A 27 6.34 -1.03 2.18
CA LEU A 27 5.31 0.01 2.04
C LEU A 27 5.35 0.73 0.70
N GLN A 28 6.54 0.86 0.10
CA GLN A 28 6.69 1.43 -1.24
C GLN A 28 6.01 0.53 -2.29
N SER A 29 6.33 -0.77 -2.28
CA SER A 29 5.70 -1.75 -3.19
C SER A 29 4.19 -1.87 -2.96
N LEU A 30 3.74 -1.74 -1.71
CA LEU A 30 2.32 -1.70 -1.38
C LEU A 30 1.64 -0.48 -2.01
N ALA A 31 2.22 0.72 -1.86
CA ALA A 31 1.69 1.94 -2.45
C ALA A 31 1.63 1.88 -3.99
N GLU A 32 2.67 1.36 -4.63
CA GLU A 32 2.69 1.12 -6.09
C GLU A 32 1.57 0.16 -6.50
N GLY A 33 1.39 -0.92 -5.74
CA GLY A 33 0.30 -1.87 -5.96
C GLY A 33 -1.08 -1.23 -5.88
N TYR A 34 -1.29 -0.28 -4.96
CA TYR A 34 -2.53 0.50 -4.89
C TYR A 34 -2.74 1.34 -6.16
N TYR A 35 -1.73 2.11 -6.59
CA TYR A 35 -1.85 2.95 -7.79
C TYR A 35 -2.02 2.14 -9.09
N ALA A 36 -1.44 0.93 -9.15
CA ALA A 36 -1.65 0.01 -10.25
C ALA A 36 -3.04 -0.66 -10.25
N SER A 37 -3.65 -0.85 -9.07
CA SER A 37 -4.89 -1.62 -8.92
C SER A 37 -6.16 -0.76 -8.98
N PHE A 38 -6.08 0.50 -8.57
CA PHE A 38 -7.24 1.38 -8.48
C PHE A 38 -7.21 2.49 -9.53
N SER A 39 -8.38 2.85 -10.06
CA SER A 39 -8.52 3.94 -11.02
C SER A 39 -8.25 5.30 -10.38
N ALA A 40 -7.93 6.31 -11.21
CA ALA A 40 -7.81 7.69 -10.77
C ALA A 40 -9.04 8.19 -10.00
N SER A 41 -10.24 7.79 -10.42
CA SER A 41 -11.50 8.13 -9.75
C SER A 41 -11.64 7.59 -8.33
N TRP A 42 -10.95 6.48 -8.01
CA TRP A 42 -10.86 6.00 -6.63
C TRP A 42 -9.99 6.94 -5.80
N PHE A 43 -8.83 7.33 -6.34
CA PHE A 43 -7.92 8.28 -5.70
C PHE A 43 -8.50 9.69 -5.58
N ASP A 44 -9.48 10.09 -6.40
CA ASP A 44 -10.14 11.40 -6.28
C ASP A 44 -10.80 11.60 -4.91
N LYS A 45 -11.23 10.49 -4.29
CA LYS A 45 -11.82 10.46 -2.94
C LYS A 45 -10.79 10.49 -1.81
N VAL A 46 -9.54 10.18 -2.14
CA VAL A 46 -8.41 10.10 -1.19
C VAL A 46 -7.58 11.38 -1.23
N GLU A 47 -7.32 11.88 -2.43
CA GLU A 47 -6.56 13.10 -2.74
C GLU A 47 -7.25 13.87 -3.89
N PRO A 48 -7.89 15.02 -3.61
CA PRO A 48 -8.51 15.84 -4.63
C PRO A 48 -7.53 16.24 -5.73
N THR A 49 -7.97 16.22 -6.99
CA THR A 49 -7.12 16.42 -8.18
C THR A 49 -6.32 17.70 -8.15
N HIS A 50 -6.89 18.80 -7.66
CA HIS A 50 -6.23 20.11 -7.58
C HIS A 50 -5.09 20.21 -6.55
N LEU A 51 -4.91 19.18 -5.71
CA LEU A 51 -3.84 19.10 -4.69
C LEU A 51 -2.84 17.98 -4.96
N ARG A 52 -2.93 17.32 -6.12
CA ARG A 52 -2.06 16.19 -6.45
C ARG A 52 -0.67 16.67 -6.86
N ALA A 53 0.33 16.00 -6.31
CA ALA A 53 1.68 16.05 -6.85
C ALA A 53 1.84 15.04 -8.00
N GLU A 54 3.02 15.04 -8.60
CA GLU A 54 3.47 14.00 -9.54
C GLU A 54 3.32 12.59 -8.95
N GLU A 55 3.13 11.58 -9.81
CA GLU A 55 2.82 10.21 -9.40
C GLU A 55 3.84 9.62 -8.42
N ASP A 56 5.13 9.71 -8.73
CA ASP A 56 6.19 9.16 -7.86
C ASP A 56 6.14 9.78 -6.45
N VAL A 57 5.85 11.07 -6.38
CA VAL A 57 5.69 11.80 -5.11
C VAL A 57 4.43 11.32 -4.37
N ARG A 58 3.33 11.06 -5.07
CA ARG A 58 2.10 10.51 -4.49
C ARG A 58 2.31 9.10 -3.93
N VAL A 59 3.02 8.24 -4.67
CA VAL A 59 3.35 6.88 -4.23
C VAL A 59 4.18 6.92 -2.94
N ALA A 60 5.26 7.70 -2.92
CA ALA A 60 6.11 7.85 -1.73
C ALA A 60 5.34 8.40 -0.52
N ARG A 61 4.48 9.40 -0.74
CA ARG A 61 3.61 9.95 0.32
C ARG A 61 2.60 8.94 0.84
N LEU A 62 2.01 8.14 -0.04
CA LEU A 62 1.10 7.07 0.37
C LEU A 62 1.85 6.03 1.19
N ALA A 63 3.03 5.58 0.76
CA ALA A 63 3.87 4.64 1.52
C ALA A 63 4.19 5.19 2.93
N GLN A 64 4.52 6.47 3.05
CA GLN A 64 4.75 7.11 4.34
C GLN A 64 3.50 7.13 5.23
N ARG A 65 2.32 7.45 4.66
CA ARG A 65 1.04 7.41 5.38
C ARG A 65 0.64 6.02 5.86
N MET A 66 1.19 4.97 5.25
CA MET A 66 0.94 3.59 5.65
C MET A 66 1.79 3.14 6.85
N ILE A 67 2.82 3.90 7.26
CA ILE A 67 3.68 3.50 8.39
C ILE A 67 2.88 3.19 9.67
N PRO A 68 1.93 4.05 10.10
CA PRO A 68 1.11 3.76 11.28
C PRO A 68 0.21 2.53 11.12
N TRP A 69 -0.09 2.11 9.89
CA TRP A 69 -0.95 0.95 9.63
C TRP A 69 -0.31 -0.35 10.10
N LEU A 70 1.02 -0.40 10.19
CA LEU A 70 1.75 -1.57 10.68
C LEU A 70 1.68 -1.71 12.20
N GLU A 71 1.42 -0.60 12.91
CA GLU A 71 1.34 -0.55 14.37
C GLU A 71 -0.12 -0.53 14.88
N GLU A 72 -1.08 -0.38 13.97
CA GLU A 72 -2.50 -0.37 14.29
C GLU A 72 -2.94 -1.79 14.71
N PRO A 73 -3.41 -1.99 15.97
CA PRO A 73 -3.66 -3.33 16.51
C PRO A 73 -4.76 -4.09 15.76
N HIS A 74 -5.64 -3.36 15.06
CA HIS A 74 -6.78 -3.91 14.35
C HIS A 74 -6.63 -3.94 12.83
N THR A 75 -5.43 -3.77 12.29
CA THR A 75 -5.11 -3.98 10.87
C THR A 75 -4.21 -5.19 10.72
N ARG A 76 -4.34 -5.90 9.60
CA ARG A 76 -3.39 -6.93 9.19
C ARG A 76 -3.01 -6.68 7.75
N TRP A 77 -1.71 -6.73 7.49
CA TRP A 77 -1.13 -6.52 6.17
C TRP A 77 -0.15 -7.65 5.89
N MET A 78 -0.44 -8.40 4.83
CA MET A 78 0.36 -9.53 4.39
C MET A 78 0.86 -9.28 2.97
N LYS A 79 2.02 -9.84 2.66
CA LYS A 79 2.62 -9.88 1.33
C LYS A 79 2.80 -11.32 0.87
N ALA A 80 2.79 -11.49 -0.44
CA ALA A 80 3.12 -12.74 -1.11
C ALA A 80 4.43 -12.55 -1.88
N THR A 81 5.37 -13.47 -1.69
CA THR A 81 6.60 -13.59 -2.50
C THR A 81 6.69 -14.99 -3.09
N LEU A 82 7.56 -15.17 -4.07
CA LEU A 82 7.82 -16.50 -4.64
C LEU A 82 8.91 -17.23 -3.85
N SER A 83 8.71 -18.51 -3.64
CA SER A 83 9.73 -19.43 -3.15
C SER A 83 10.86 -19.57 -4.17
N PRO A 84 12.13 -19.74 -3.76
CA PRO A 84 13.23 -20.09 -4.67
C PRO A 84 12.98 -21.34 -5.53
N SER A 85 12.06 -22.20 -5.12
CA SER A 85 11.65 -23.39 -5.88
C SER A 85 10.60 -23.11 -6.96
N SER A 86 10.03 -21.91 -7.01
CA SER A 86 9.05 -21.54 -8.04
C SER A 86 9.74 -21.32 -9.39
N PRO A 87 9.19 -21.81 -10.52
CA PRO A 87 9.72 -21.54 -11.86
C PRO A 87 9.73 -20.06 -12.25
N GLU A 88 8.92 -19.23 -11.57
CA GLU A 88 8.83 -17.79 -11.81
C GLU A 88 9.69 -16.97 -10.84
N TYR A 89 10.44 -17.65 -9.96
CA TYR A 89 11.34 -16.98 -9.02
C TYR A 89 12.48 -16.28 -9.76
N ASP A 90 12.70 -15.02 -9.40
CA ASP A 90 13.79 -14.21 -9.92
C ASP A 90 14.91 -14.13 -8.88
N ALA A 91 16.04 -14.76 -9.17
CA ALA A 91 17.21 -14.75 -8.29
C ALA A 91 17.85 -13.35 -8.14
N LEU A 92 17.63 -12.44 -9.10
CA LEU A 92 18.08 -11.04 -9.02
C LEU A 92 17.14 -10.19 -8.16
N ALA A 93 15.91 -10.66 -7.94
CA ALA A 93 14.90 -10.00 -7.11
C ALA A 93 14.28 -10.99 -6.11
N PRO A 94 15.08 -11.54 -5.16
CA PRO A 94 14.68 -12.65 -4.29
C PRO A 94 13.50 -12.32 -3.36
N ASN A 95 13.27 -11.03 -3.10
CA ASN A 95 12.20 -10.54 -2.24
C ASN A 95 11.08 -9.85 -3.03
N ARG A 96 10.98 -10.13 -4.34
CA ARG A 96 9.95 -9.54 -5.19
C ARG A 96 8.57 -9.87 -4.65
N VAL A 97 7.81 -8.83 -4.33
CA VAL A 97 6.42 -8.96 -3.92
C VAL A 97 5.55 -9.14 -5.15
N ILE A 98 4.72 -10.19 -5.13
CA ILE A 98 3.77 -10.52 -6.20
C ILE A 98 2.32 -10.21 -5.83
N GLY A 99 2.09 -9.81 -4.58
CA GLY A 99 0.76 -9.42 -4.11
C GLY A 99 0.76 -8.94 -2.67
N HIS A 100 -0.24 -8.13 -2.36
CA HIS A 100 -0.51 -7.65 -1.01
C HIS A 100 -1.96 -7.96 -0.64
N ALA A 101 -2.19 -8.22 0.64
CA ALA A 101 -3.53 -8.38 1.20
C ALA A 101 -3.62 -7.60 2.51
N GLY A 102 -4.71 -6.87 2.69
CA GLY A 102 -4.98 -6.09 3.89
C GLY A 102 -6.41 -6.29 4.37
N TRP A 103 -6.61 -6.39 5.68
CA TRP A 103 -7.94 -6.43 6.27
C TRP A 103 -7.99 -5.75 7.63
N LEU A 104 -9.20 -5.33 8.01
CA LEU A 104 -9.52 -4.76 9.30
C LEU A 104 -10.14 -5.84 10.19
N LEU A 105 -9.69 -5.91 11.44
CA LEU A 105 -10.27 -6.80 12.44
C LEU A 105 -11.58 -6.18 12.99
N PRO A 106 -12.54 -7.00 13.47
CA PRO A 106 -13.83 -6.53 13.97
C PRO A 106 -13.73 -5.48 15.09
N GLY A 107 -12.66 -5.50 15.88
CA GLY A 107 -12.40 -4.50 16.92
C GLY A 107 -12.31 -3.07 16.40
N ARG A 108 -11.86 -2.87 15.14
CA ARG A 108 -11.74 -1.55 14.53
C ARG A 108 -13.10 -0.92 14.24
N THR A 109 -14.00 -1.70 13.65
CA THR A 109 -15.28 -1.21 13.13
C THR A 109 -16.36 -1.09 14.21
N LYS A 110 -16.05 -1.48 15.46
CA LYS A 110 -17.00 -1.47 16.57
C LYS A 110 -17.42 -0.04 16.95
N ASN A 111 -16.50 0.91 16.90
CA ASN A 111 -16.73 2.29 17.37
C ASN A 111 -16.55 3.35 16.28
N GLU A 112 -15.78 3.07 15.22
CA GLU A 112 -15.53 4.02 14.13
C GLU A 112 -15.39 3.32 12.78
N ILE A 113 -16.05 3.87 11.75
CA ILE A 113 -15.81 3.51 10.35
C ILE A 113 -14.93 4.60 9.74
N LEU A 114 -13.65 4.61 10.11
CA LEU A 114 -12.69 5.57 9.57
C LEU A 114 -11.92 4.95 8.41
N ASN A 115 -11.99 5.60 7.25
CA ASN A 115 -11.28 5.18 6.06
C ASN A 115 -9.78 5.53 6.20
N LEU A 116 -8.95 4.53 6.52
CA LEU A 116 -7.50 4.68 6.74
C LEU A 116 -6.75 5.25 5.52
N TRP A 117 -7.37 5.15 4.34
CA TRP A 117 -6.79 5.59 3.09
C TRP A 117 -6.94 7.09 2.86
N ARG A 118 -7.87 7.78 3.54
CA ARG A 118 -8.06 9.22 3.35
C ARG A 118 -6.87 10.01 3.90
N LYS A 119 -6.54 11.11 3.23
CA LYS A 119 -5.47 12.03 3.66
C LYS A 119 -5.66 12.55 5.10
N ASP A 120 -6.90 12.84 5.49
CA ASP A 120 -7.29 13.33 6.82
C ASP A 120 -7.37 12.23 7.89
N ALA A 121 -7.24 10.95 7.53
CA ALA A 121 -7.15 9.86 8.50
C ALA A 121 -5.94 10.05 9.43
N SER A 122 -4.85 10.62 8.91
CA SER A 122 -3.67 10.95 9.72
C SER A 122 -3.95 11.94 10.86
N ASP A 123 -4.91 12.85 10.66
CA ASP A 123 -5.36 13.80 11.68
C ASP A 123 -6.38 13.16 12.62
N ALA A 124 -7.40 12.49 12.05
CA ALA A 124 -8.47 11.88 12.85
C ALA A 124 -7.98 10.74 13.76
N LEU A 125 -6.87 10.08 13.39
CA LEU A 125 -6.28 8.98 14.15
C LEU A 125 -5.06 9.38 14.99
N GLY A 126 -4.74 10.68 15.06
CA GLY A 126 -3.59 11.19 15.82
C GLY A 126 -2.23 10.74 15.28
N TRP A 127 -2.18 10.14 14.10
CA TRP A 127 -0.94 9.63 13.51
C TRP A 127 0.04 10.74 13.16
N ARG A 128 -0.45 11.91 12.77
CA ARG A 128 0.40 13.08 12.52
C ARG A 128 1.24 13.44 13.74
N GLU A 129 0.61 13.52 14.91
CA GLU A 129 1.29 13.81 16.18
C GLU A 129 2.23 12.67 16.57
N LYS A 130 1.75 11.42 16.52
CA LYS A 130 2.55 10.22 16.85
C LYS A 130 3.83 10.10 16.01
N MET A 131 3.77 10.54 14.75
CA MET A 131 4.87 10.43 13.79
C MET A 131 5.71 11.71 13.66
N GLY A 132 5.38 12.79 14.40
CA GLY A 132 6.07 14.06 14.30
C GLY A 132 5.96 14.76 12.95
N TRP A 133 4.87 14.52 12.20
CA TRP A 133 4.67 15.11 10.88
C TRP A 133 4.16 16.55 10.98
N SER A 134 4.78 17.50 10.28
CA SER A 134 4.23 18.85 10.14
C SER A 134 2.96 18.83 9.25
N LYS A 135 2.09 19.86 9.36
CA LYS A 135 0.93 20.01 8.45
C LYS A 135 1.35 19.99 6.98
N GLU A 136 2.52 20.57 6.70
CA GLU A 136 3.16 20.62 5.38
C GLU A 136 3.79 19.28 4.99
N HIS A 137 4.15 18.40 5.91
CA HIS A 137 4.77 17.10 5.61
C HIS A 137 3.86 16.22 4.73
N THR A 138 2.55 16.39 4.85
CA THR A 138 1.53 15.78 3.98
C THR A 138 1.05 16.69 2.83
N CYS A 139 1.60 17.90 2.70
CA CYS A 139 1.11 18.99 1.85
C CYS A 139 2.19 19.80 1.11
N GLN A 140 3.49 19.45 1.17
CA GLN A 140 4.54 20.29 0.61
C GLN A 140 4.31 20.51 -0.89
N GLN A 141 3.94 21.74 -1.21
CA GLN A 141 4.02 22.30 -2.56
C GLN A 141 5.49 22.28 -2.98
N PRO A 142 5.80 22.07 -4.27
CA PRO A 142 7.16 22.25 -4.72
C PRO A 142 7.60 23.68 -4.40
N SER A 143 8.70 23.80 -3.66
CA SER A 143 9.42 25.05 -3.49
C SER A 143 9.87 25.55 -4.86
N ARG A 144 9.36 26.75 -5.21
CA ARG A 144 9.73 27.71 -6.26
C ARG A 144 10.65 27.24 -7.38
#